data_AF-A0A2W4TF93-F1
#
_entry.id   AF-A0A2W4TF93-F1
#
_cell.length_a   1.000
_cell.length_b   1.000
_cell.length_c   1.000
_cell.angle_alpha   90.00
_cell.angle_beta   90.00
_cell.angle_gamma   90.00
#
_symmetry.space_group_name_H-M   'P 1'
#
loop_
_entity.id
_entity.type
_entity.pdbx_description
1 polymer ?
#
loop_
_entity_poly.entity_id
_entity_poly.type
_entity_poly.pdbx_seq_one_letter_code
_entity_poly.pdbx_strand_id
1 'polypeptide(L)'
;MAARGMTGCHRLCVLQFPSSTETEWTDAIRRRASDIGWNVHDLAVAEEWPLEPPSGSSVFFTTEIEGVEKLDPTRWIILTEDPTESAAVVGASLGVDPFVQISLVRTSIRLASSASVAARETDVEVLDARAERLLLSDFGWVDRAPQTAAVAGGTARGPLDIFTTLPIPIGASADWCPTIFSYPAGPNMEGGTPDIDLTGRARLLLFGPYICLPKGLWSIDIDASIDTQTSTIALMFEWGAGDRFVSHRTSVSTAGQYRITLNRRWDVLEQAQVRIWLTLPLFQGRLTLNRCRVTRAADSTPETSAA
;
A
#
# COMPACT_ATOMS: atom_id res chain seq x y z
N MET A 1 23.36 -28.52 -27.66
CA MET A 1 22.33 -28.60 -26.60
C MET A 1 21.00 -28.31 -27.26
N ALA A 2 20.20 -29.33 -27.50
CA ALA A 2 19.00 -29.25 -28.34
C ALA A 2 17.86 -28.56 -27.58
N ALA A 3 17.30 -27.51 -28.17
CA ALA A 3 16.10 -26.83 -27.69
C ALA A 3 14.92 -27.82 -27.73
N ARG A 4 14.45 -28.23 -26.55
CA ARG A 4 13.17 -28.93 -26.41
C ARG A 4 12.07 -27.99 -26.91
N GLY A 5 11.25 -28.49 -27.84
CA GLY A 5 10.06 -27.79 -28.32
C GLY A 5 9.10 -27.53 -27.17
N MET A 6 9.13 -26.31 -26.66
CA MET A 6 8.07 -25.72 -25.85
C MET A 6 7.25 -24.82 -26.78
N THR A 7 6.30 -25.41 -27.50
CA THR A 7 5.25 -24.66 -28.22
C THR A 7 4.19 -24.18 -27.23
N GLY A 8 4.63 -23.54 -26.15
CA GLY A 8 3.79 -22.79 -25.23
C GLY A 8 3.99 -21.30 -25.50
N CYS A 9 2.91 -20.55 -25.68
CA CYS A 9 2.97 -19.10 -25.68
C CYS A 9 3.18 -18.64 -24.23
N HIS A 10 4.38 -18.14 -23.90
CA HIS A 10 4.68 -17.67 -22.54
C HIS A 10 4.33 -16.19 -22.42
N ARG A 11 3.58 -15.82 -21.38
CA ARG A 11 3.20 -14.44 -21.11
C ARG A 11 3.67 -14.07 -19.71
N LEU A 12 4.85 -13.48 -19.65
CA LEU A 12 5.46 -13.03 -18.40
C LEU A 12 5.02 -11.59 -18.09
N CYS A 13 4.46 -11.36 -16.92
CA CYS A 13 4.24 -10.00 -16.41
C CYS A 13 5.27 -9.65 -15.35
N VAL A 14 5.87 -8.47 -15.47
CA VAL A 14 6.85 -7.94 -14.53
C VAL A 14 6.24 -6.72 -13.83
N LEU A 15 6.09 -6.84 -12.51
CA LEU A 15 5.77 -5.74 -11.61
C LEU A 15 7.04 -5.31 -10.89
N GLN A 16 7.23 -4.01 -10.74
CA GLN A 16 8.38 -3.47 -10.01
C GLN A 16 7.89 -2.51 -8.94
N PHE A 17 8.46 -2.63 -7.74
CA PHE A 17 8.36 -1.57 -6.74
C PHE A 17 9.01 -0.30 -7.31
N PRO A 18 8.51 0.90 -6.97
CA PRO A 18 9.26 2.11 -7.24
C PRO A 18 10.66 1.96 -6.65
N SER A 19 11.68 2.09 -7.47
CA SER A 19 13.06 1.91 -7.01
C SER A 19 14.00 2.73 -7.86
N SER A 20 15.18 2.95 -7.31
CA SER A 20 16.27 3.65 -8.01
C SER A 20 16.98 2.74 -9.02
N THR A 21 16.55 1.48 -9.16
CA THR A 21 17.05 0.47 -10.10
C THR A 21 16.01 0.04 -11.13
N GLU A 22 14.81 0.64 -11.10
CA GLU A 22 13.66 0.29 -11.93
C GLU A 22 13.99 0.37 -13.43
N THR A 23 14.68 1.43 -13.85
CA THR A 23 15.09 1.62 -15.25
C THR A 23 16.13 0.58 -15.67
N GLU A 24 17.16 0.35 -14.85
CA GLU A 24 18.23 -0.59 -15.14
C GLU A 24 17.71 -2.03 -15.26
N TRP A 25 16.76 -2.42 -14.41
CA TRP A 25 16.11 -3.73 -14.49
C TRP A 25 15.21 -3.86 -15.71
N THR A 26 14.41 -2.84 -16.00
CA THR A 26 13.55 -2.81 -17.19
C THR A 26 14.36 -2.98 -18.47
N ASP A 27 15.47 -2.24 -18.59
CA ASP A 27 16.37 -2.32 -19.74
C ASP A 27 17.08 -3.68 -19.84
N ALA A 28 17.51 -4.26 -18.72
CA ALA A 28 18.16 -5.56 -18.69
C ALA A 28 17.23 -6.69 -19.13
N ILE A 29 15.99 -6.70 -18.61
CA ILE A 29 14.96 -7.68 -18.96
C ILE A 29 14.55 -7.49 -20.43
N ARG A 30 14.35 -6.26 -20.88
CA ARG A 30 14.01 -5.93 -22.28
C ARG A 30 15.08 -6.42 -23.24
N ARG A 31 16.36 -6.20 -22.93
CA ARG A 31 17.48 -6.69 -23.75
C ARG A 31 17.47 -8.22 -23.81
N ARG A 32 17.33 -8.87 -22.65
CA ARG A 32 17.30 -10.33 -22.58
C ARG A 32 16.13 -10.93 -23.35
N ALA A 33 14.94 -10.32 -23.28
CA ALA A 33 13.75 -10.72 -24.04
C ALA A 33 14.02 -10.70 -25.54
N SER A 34 14.58 -9.60 -26.04
CA SER A 34 14.95 -9.46 -27.45
C SER A 34 15.98 -10.52 -27.88
N ASP A 35 16.98 -10.80 -27.04
CA ASP A 35 18.03 -11.80 -27.34
C ASP A 35 17.46 -13.23 -27.51
N ILE A 36 16.36 -13.55 -26.81
CA ILE A 36 15.68 -14.84 -26.91
C ILE A 36 14.45 -14.81 -27.85
N GLY A 37 14.22 -13.69 -28.55
CA GLY A 37 13.14 -13.53 -29.52
C GLY A 37 11.75 -13.35 -28.93
N TRP A 38 11.63 -12.88 -27.68
CA TRP A 38 10.34 -12.54 -27.06
C TRP A 38 9.93 -11.11 -27.40
N ASN A 39 8.62 -10.89 -27.52
CA ASN A 39 8.08 -9.55 -27.68
C ASN A 39 8.11 -8.79 -26.35
N VAL A 40 8.35 -7.49 -26.39
CA VAL A 40 8.37 -6.63 -25.19
C VAL A 40 7.27 -5.59 -25.30
N HIS A 41 6.46 -5.48 -24.25
CA HIS A 41 5.36 -4.53 -24.16
C HIS A 41 5.50 -3.70 -22.87
N ASP A 42 5.37 -2.39 -23.01
CA ASP A 42 5.38 -1.44 -21.89
C ASP A 42 3.98 -0.89 -21.71
N LEU A 43 3.28 -1.39 -20.70
CA LEU A 43 1.87 -1.07 -20.45
C LEU A 43 1.72 0.17 -19.57
N ALA A 44 2.79 0.62 -18.91
CA ALA A 44 2.77 1.84 -18.10
C ALA A 44 2.62 3.11 -18.97
N VAL A 45 2.93 3.01 -20.27
CA VAL A 45 2.90 4.12 -21.23
C VAL A 45 1.82 3.91 -22.32
N ALA A 46 1.18 2.75 -22.35
CA ALA A 46 0.19 2.43 -23.38
C ALA A 46 -1.12 3.19 -23.15
N GLU A 47 -1.56 3.99 -24.14
CA GLU A 47 -2.87 4.65 -24.11
C GLU A 47 -4.03 3.64 -24.21
N GLU A 48 -3.79 2.49 -24.88
CA GLU A 48 -4.77 1.44 -25.06
C GLU A 48 -4.16 0.06 -24.79
N TRP A 49 -4.90 -0.77 -24.06
CA TRP A 49 -4.58 -2.18 -23.84
C TRP A 49 -4.80 -2.97 -25.13
N PRO A 50 -3.89 -3.88 -25.52
CA PRO A 50 -4.15 -4.74 -26.66
C PRO A 50 -5.40 -5.57 -26.39
N LEU A 51 -6.38 -5.48 -27.29
CA LEU A 51 -7.66 -6.18 -27.19
C LEU A 51 -7.49 -7.71 -27.27
N GLU A 52 -6.43 -8.17 -27.94
CA GLU A 52 -6.06 -9.57 -28.06
C GLU A 52 -4.62 -9.79 -27.57
N PRO A 53 -4.34 -10.90 -26.87
CA PRO A 53 -2.99 -11.20 -26.44
C PRO A 53 -2.09 -11.41 -27.67
N PRO A 54 -0.90 -10.78 -27.71
CA PRO A 54 0.02 -10.91 -28.84
C PRO A 54 0.38 -12.38 -29.09
N SER A 55 0.61 -12.72 -30.37
CA SER A 55 1.05 -14.05 -30.76
C SER A 55 2.52 -14.27 -30.36
N GLY A 56 2.81 -15.45 -29.80
CA GLY A 56 4.17 -15.82 -29.37
C GLY A 56 4.49 -15.34 -27.96
N SER A 57 5.69 -15.66 -27.48
CA SER A 57 6.08 -15.32 -26.12
C SER A 57 6.31 -13.82 -25.94
N SER A 58 5.79 -13.28 -24.85
CA SER A 58 5.79 -11.84 -24.55
C SER A 58 6.14 -11.57 -23.10
N VAL A 59 6.86 -10.47 -22.86
CA VAL A 59 7.04 -9.85 -21.55
C VAL A 59 6.30 -8.52 -21.49
N PHE A 60 5.58 -8.30 -20.40
CA PHE A 60 4.79 -7.11 -20.15
C PHE A 60 5.31 -6.41 -18.89
N PHE A 61 5.66 -5.14 -19.01
CA PHE A 61 5.97 -4.28 -17.87
C PHE A 61 4.73 -3.48 -17.49
N THR A 62 4.38 -3.48 -16.21
CA THR A 62 3.22 -2.74 -15.71
C THR A 62 3.44 -2.29 -14.27
N THR A 63 2.74 -1.24 -13.88
CA THR A 63 2.67 -0.74 -12.50
C THR A 63 1.28 -0.98 -11.89
N GLU A 64 0.33 -1.42 -12.70
CA GLU A 64 -1.08 -1.64 -12.36
C GLU A 64 -1.50 -3.07 -12.74
N ILE A 65 -2.43 -3.65 -11.99
CA ILE A 65 -2.96 -4.99 -12.28
C ILE A 65 -4.20 -4.93 -13.15
N GLU A 66 -4.92 -3.82 -13.07
CA GLU A 66 -6.13 -3.62 -13.86
C GLU A 66 -5.79 -3.72 -15.35
N GLY A 67 -6.54 -4.54 -16.09
CA GLY A 67 -6.25 -4.83 -17.50
C GLY A 67 -5.25 -5.97 -17.73
N VAL A 68 -4.25 -6.18 -16.87
CA VAL A 68 -3.24 -7.25 -17.04
C VAL A 68 -3.88 -8.63 -17.02
N GLU A 69 -4.93 -8.81 -16.22
CA GLU A 69 -5.66 -10.08 -16.15
C GLU A 69 -6.26 -10.49 -17.51
N LYS A 70 -6.58 -9.53 -18.38
CA LYS A 70 -7.09 -9.81 -19.74
C LYS A 70 -6.02 -10.40 -20.65
N LEU A 71 -4.74 -10.23 -20.31
CA LEU A 71 -3.62 -10.80 -21.05
C LEU A 71 -3.39 -12.27 -20.73
N ASP A 72 -4.08 -12.81 -19.71
CA ASP A 72 -3.93 -14.20 -19.25
C ASP A 72 -2.44 -14.55 -19.04
N PRO A 73 -1.77 -13.86 -18.09
CA PRO A 73 -0.35 -14.07 -17.83
C PRO A 73 -0.10 -15.46 -17.30
N THR A 74 0.85 -16.16 -17.92
CA THR A 74 1.26 -17.50 -17.48
C THR A 74 2.17 -17.44 -16.25
N ARG A 75 2.81 -16.30 -16.00
CA ARG A 75 3.76 -16.10 -14.90
C ARG A 75 3.87 -14.63 -14.50
N TRP A 76 4.19 -14.41 -13.24
CA TRP A 76 4.50 -13.09 -12.68
C TRP A 76 5.90 -13.07 -12.08
N ILE A 77 6.62 -11.97 -12.32
CA ILE A 77 7.81 -11.59 -11.58
C ILE A 77 7.53 -10.28 -10.87
N ILE A 78 7.82 -10.22 -9.58
CA ILE A 78 7.71 -9.02 -8.76
C ILE A 78 9.12 -8.68 -8.29
N LEU A 79 9.64 -7.55 -8.77
CA LEU A 79 10.90 -6.99 -8.29
C LEU A 79 10.59 -6.08 -7.10
N THR A 80 11.01 -6.51 -5.91
CA THR A 80 10.76 -5.82 -4.64
C THR A 80 11.96 -4.98 -4.22
N GLU A 81 11.68 -3.89 -3.53
CA GLU A 81 12.66 -2.98 -2.93
C GLU A 81 12.21 -2.62 -1.51
N ASP A 82 13.02 -1.88 -0.75
CA ASP A 82 12.56 -1.31 0.53
C ASP A 82 11.33 -0.41 0.29
N PRO A 83 10.20 -0.61 1.01
CA PRO A 83 9.05 0.29 0.87
C PRO A 83 9.37 1.76 1.21
N THR A 84 10.33 2.01 2.11
CA THR A 84 10.78 3.36 2.45
C THR A 84 11.59 3.98 1.32
N GLU A 85 12.49 3.21 0.69
CA GLU A 85 13.21 3.67 -0.50
C GLU A 85 12.25 3.89 -1.67
N SER A 86 11.23 3.05 -1.83
CA SER A 86 10.17 3.26 -2.81
C SER A 86 9.43 4.58 -2.59
N ALA A 87 9.08 4.90 -1.34
CA ALA A 87 8.48 6.20 -1.00
C ALA A 87 9.44 7.36 -1.28
N ALA A 88 10.74 7.18 -1.05
CA ALA A 88 11.76 8.18 -1.34
C ALA A 88 11.90 8.45 -2.84
N VAL A 89 11.92 7.41 -3.66
CA VAL A 89 11.97 7.53 -5.13
C VAL A 89 10.73 8.23 -5.67
N VAL A 90 9.54 7.85 -5.18
CA VAL A 90 8.28 8.52 -5.58
C VAL A 90 8.27 9.97 -5.13
N GLY A 91 8.65 10.27 -3.88
CA GLY A 91 8.73 11.62 -3.35
C GLY A 91 9.68 12.51 -4.17
N ALA A 92 10.88 12.00 -4.48
CA ALA A 92 11.84 12.68 -5.34
C ALA A 92 11.28 12.96 -6.75
N SER A 93 10.56 12.01 -7.35
CA SER A 93 9.94 12.18 -8.67
C SER A 93 8.87 13.29 -8.69
N LEU A 94 8.23 13.52 -7.54
CA LEU A 94 7.17 14.52 -7.35
C LEU A 94 7.71 15.86 -6.84
N GLY A 95 8.98 15.94 -6.43
CA GLY A 95 9.54 17.11 -5.76
C GLY A 95 8.94 17.37 -4.37
N VAL A 96 8.52 16.33 -3.65
CA VAL A 96 7.91 16.43 -2.31
C VAL A 96 8.61 15.50 -1.32
N ASP A 97 8.36 15.72 -0.04
CA ASP A 97 8.85 14.82 1.01
C ASP A 97 8.29 13.38 0.83
N PRO A 98 9.09 12.33 1.03
CA PRO A 98 8.66 10.94 0.84
C PRO A 98 7.43 10.53 1.65
N PHE A 99 7.24 11.15 2.82
CA PHE A 99 6.22 10.79 3.79
C PHE A 99 5.04 11.77 3.83
N VAL A 100 4.93 12.68 2.85
CA VAL A 100 3.66 13.37 2.63
C VAL A 100 2.64 12.46 1.97
N GLN A 101 1.36 12.71 2.24
CA GLN A 101 0.25 11.87 1.87
C GLN A 101 0.22 11.51 0.37
N ILE A 102 0.49 12.46 -0.53
CA ILE A 102 0.48 12.18 -1.98
C ILE A 102 1.54 11.16 -2.41
N SER A 103 2.75 11.22 -1.82
CA SER A 103 3.83 10.27 -2.10
C SER A 103 3.48 8.88 -1.56
N LEU A 104 3.00 8.81 -0.31
CA LEU A 104 2.58 7.57 0.33
C LEU A 104 1.43 6.88 -0.41
N VAL A 105 0.42 7.64 -0.83
CA VAL A 105 -0.71 7.11 -1.61
C VAL A 105 -0.21 6.48 -2.91
N ARG A 106 0.56 7.22 -3.71
CA ARG A 106 1.08 6.71 -5.00
C ARG A 106 1.99 5.49 -4.82
N THR A 107 2.87 5.52 -3.82
CA THR A 107 3.74 4.39 -3.51
C THR A 107 2.91 3.17 -3.10
N SER A 108 1.98 3.35 -2.16
CA SER A 108 1.15 2.27 -1.65
C SER A 108 0.27 1.59 -2.71
N ILE A 109 -0.18 2.32 -3.75
CA ILE A 109 -0.92 1.72 -4.87
C ILE A 109 -0.07 0.66 -5.57
N ARG A 110 1.18 0.99 -5.91
CA ARG A 110 2.11 0.05 -6.59
C ARG A 110 2.48 -1.13 -5.70
N LEU A 111 2.73 -0.88 -4.41
CA LEU A 111 3.05 -1.92 -3.44
C LEU A 111 1.86 -2.86 -3.17
N ALA A 112 0.65 -2.31 -2.98
CA ALA A 112 -0.56 -3.08 -2.74
C ALA A 112 -0.98 -3.91 -3.96
N SER A 113 -0.75 -3.39 -5.16
CA SER A 113 -0.89 -4.16 -6.39
C SER A 113 0.05 -5.36 -6.35
N SER A 114 1.36 -5.13 -6.21
CA SER A 114 2.34 -6.22 -6.13
C SER A 114 2.00 -7.26 -5.05
N ALA A 115 1.54 -6.83 -3.88
CA ALA A 115 1.06 -7.72 -2.82
C ALA A 115 -0.17 -8.55 -3.22
N SER A 116 -1.09 -7.97 -4.00
CA SER A 116 -2.27 -8.67 -4.52
C SER A 116 -1.91 -9.73 -5.56
N VAL A 117 -0.86 -9.52 -6.36
CA VAL A 117 -0.31 -10.56 -7.24
C VAL A 117 0.43 -11.63 -6.44
N ALA A 118 1.29 -11.23 -5.50
CA ALA A 118 2.04 -12.18 -4.66
C ALA A 118 1.16 -13.11 -3.83
N ALA A 119 -0.06 -12.68 -3.49
CA ALA A 119 -1.04 -13.50 -2.79
C ALA A 119 -1.75 -14.53 -3.68
N ARG A 120 -1.49 -14.56 -5.00
CA ARG A 120 -2.02 -15.57 -5.92
C ARG A 120 -1.25 -16.88 -5.74
N GLU A 121 -1.96 -18.01 -5.82
CA GLU A 121 -1.40 -19.33 -5.50
C GLU A 121 -0.51 -19.93 -6.60
N THR A 122 -0.43 -19.34 -7.80
CA THR A 122 0.26 -19.94 -8.96
C THR A 122 1.23 -18.99 -9.65
N ASP A 123 2.45 -19.49 -9.90
CA ASP A 123 3.50 -18.93 -10.78
C ASP A 123 3.87 -17.46 -10.53
N VAL A 124 4.13 -17.09 -9.27
CA VAL A 124 4.67 -15.78 -8.90
C VAL A 124 6.09 -15.93 -8.32
N GLU A 125 7.03 -15.18 -8.88
CA GLU A 125 8.40 -15.04 -8.37
C GLU A 125 8.59 -13.67 -7.74
N VAL A 126 9.00 -13.64 -6.48
CA VAL A 126 9.34 -12.39 -5.77
C VAL A 126 10.86 -12.32 -5.65
N LEU A 127 11.46 -11.29 -6.22
CA LEU A 127 12.91 -11.14 -6.36
C LEU A 127 13.38 -9.79 -5.82
N ASP A 128 14.55 -9.77 -5.18
CA ASP A 128 15.16 -8.55 -4.64
C ASP A 128 15.78 -7.70 -5.75
N ALA A 129 15.21 -6.52 -6.00
CA ALA A 129 15.67 -5.57 -7.01
C ALA A 129 17.04 -4.95 -6.68
N ARG A 130 17.55 -5.09 -5.45
CA ARG A 130 18.90 -4.62 -5.10
C ARG A 130 20.00 -5.47 -5.71
N ALA A 131 19.72 -6.75 -5.98
CA ALA A 131 20.69 -7.62 -6.62
C ALA A 131 21.20 -7.01 -7.93
N GLU A 132 22.46 -7.24 -8.29
CA GLU A 132 22.97 -6.85 -9.61
C GLU A 132 22.62 -7.91 -10.67
N ARG A 133 22.28 -9.11 -10.21
CA ARG A 133 22.05 -10.29 -11.02
C ARG A 133 20.91 -11.12 -10.45
N LEU A 134 19.93 -11.43 -11.30
CA LEU A 134 18.76 -12.24 -10.94
C LEU A 134 18.65 -13.45 -11.86
N LEU A 135 18.20 -14.57 -11.30
CA LEU A 135 17.76 -15.73 -12.06
C LEU A 135 16.27 -15.57 -12.32
N LEU A 136 15.91 -15.22 -13.56
CA LEU A 136 14.52 -15.06 -13.96
C LEU A 136 14.07 -16.34 -14.65
N SER A 137 12.91 -16.87 -14.23
CA SER A 137 12.28 -17.97 -14.93
C SER A 137 12.11 -17.67 -16.42
N ASP A 138 12.34 -18.65 -17.29
CA ASP A 138 12.32 -18.56 -18.77
C ASP A 138 13.44 -17.74 -19.42
N PHE A 139 14.06 -16.79 -18.70
CA PHE A 139 15.13 -15.93 -19.22
C PHE A 139 16.54 -16.38 -18.80
N GLY A 140 16.65 -17.14 -17.71
CA GLY A 140 17.92 -17.50 -17.09
C GLY A 140 18.51 -16.34 -16.31
N TRP A 141 19.85 -16.29 -16.22
CA TRP A 141 20.53 -15.19 -15.54
C TRP A 141 20.43 -13.89 -16.32
N VAL A 142 20.03 -12.82 -15.64
CA VAL A 142 19.96 -11.45 -16.16
C VAL A 142 20.76 -10.54 -15.26
N ASP A 143 21.67 -9.79 -15.86
CA ASP A 143 22.54 -8.82 -15.21
C ASP A 143 22.06 -7.41 -15.57
N ARG A 144 21.83 -6.57 -14.55
CA ARG A 144 21.52 -5.15 -14.77
C ARG A 144 22.79 -4.30 -14.80
N ALA A 145 22.68 -3.10 -15.35
CA ALA A 145 23.77 -2.13 -15.24
C ALA A 145 23.99 -1.76 -13.75
N PRO A 146 25.25 -1.53 -13.33
CA PRO A 146 25.54 -1.07 -11.98
C PRO A 146 24.89 0.28 -11.74
N GLN A 147 24.37 0.48 -10.54
CA GLN A 147 23.70 1.71 -10.17
C GLN A 147 24.72 2.85 -10.00
N THR A 148 24.44 4.00 -10.61
CA THR A 148 25.37 5.14 -10.55
C THR A 148 25.25 5.95 -9.26
N ALA A 149 24.11 5.88 -8.56
CA ALA A 149 23.89 6.54 -7.27
C ALA A 149 22.90 5.74 -6.40
N ALA A 150 23.33 5.34 -5.20
CA ALA A 150 22.44 4.77 -4.21
C ALA A 150 21.68 5.89 -3.51
N VAL A 151 20.36 5.75 -3.38
CA VAL A 151 19.59 6.56 -2.44
C VAL A 151 19.93 6.04 -1.04
N ALA A 152 20.32 6.91 -0.12
CA ALA A 152 20.61 6.51 1.24
C ALA A 152 19.32 6.02 1.92
N GLY A 153 19.15 4.69 1.99
CA GLY A 153 18.04 4.06 2.71
C GLY A 153 18.13 4.34 4.22
N GLY A 154 17.04 4.83 4.79
CA GLY A 154 16.86 4.88 6.24
C GLY A 154 16.36 3.53 6.74
N THR A 155 16.93 3.02 7.84
CA THR A 155 16.51 1.76 8.47
C THR A 155 15.30 1.91 9.41
N ALA A 156 14.68 3.09 9.43
CA ALA A 156 13.56 3.37 10.31
C ALA A 156 12.28 2.74 9.77
N ARG A 157 11.53 2.07 10.66
CA ARG A 157 10.20 1.55 10.36
C ARG A 157 9.27 2.66 9.86
N GLY A 158 8.64 2.45 8.72
CA GLY A 158 7.79 3.41 8.03
C GLY A 158 6.32 2.98 7.94
N PRO A 159 5.45 3.88 7.45
CA PRO A 159 4.01 3.61 7.32
C PRO A 159 3.67 2.56 6.25
N LEU A 160 4.65 2.14 5.43
CA LEU A 160 4.54 1.15 4.38
C LEU A 160 5.19 -0.20 4.75
N ASP A 161 5.63 -0.39 5.99
CA ASP A 161 6.36 -1.59 6.43
C ASP A 161 5.61 -2.90 6.24
N ILE A 162 4.28 -2.86 6.14
CA ILE A 162 3.46 -4.03 5.79
C ILE A 162 3.85 -4.66 4.46
N PHE A 163 4.55 -3.94 3.58
CA PHE A 163 4.98 -4.40 2.26
C PHE A 163 6.43 -4.92 2.20
N THR A 164 7.13 -4.98 3.34
CA THR A 164 8.53 -5.46 3.41
C THR A 164 8.68 -6.93 3.03
N THR A 165 7.61 -7.72 3.12
CA THR A 165 7.59 -9.14 2.74
C THR A 165 6.35 -9.43 1.93
N LEU A 166 6.53 -10.13 0.80
CA LEU A 166 5.44 -10.57 -0.07
C LEU A 166 5.41 -12.11 -0.18
N PRO A 167 4.23 -12.74 -0.15
CA PRO A 167 2.93 -12.16 0.19
C PRO A 167 2.92 -11.60 1.62
N ILE A 168 2.06 -10.61 1.88
CA ILE A 168 2.01 -9.94 3.20
C ILE A 168 1.60 -10.98 4.27
N PRO A 169 2.46 -11.30 5.24
CA PRO A 169 2.15 -12.32 6.23
C PRO A 169 1.07 -11.83 7.20
N ILE A 170 0.28 -12.77 7.73
CA ILE A 170 -0.58 -12.50 8.88
C ILE A 170 0.28 -12.01 10.05
N GLY A 171 -0.16 -10.95 10.71
CA GLY A 171 0.59 -10.27 11.77
C GLY A 171 1.54 -9.18 11.28
N ALA A 172 1.77 -9.04 9.96
CA ALA A 172 2.49 -7.90 9.41
C ALA A 172 1.81 -6.60 9.85
N SER A 173 2.60 -5.63 10.30
CA SER A 173 2.07 -4.38 10.85
C SER A 173 2.92 -3.19 10.47
N ALA A 174 2.29 -2.02 10.34
CA ALA A 174 2.97 -0.74 10.23
C ALA A 174 2.36 0.25 11.22
N ASP A 175 3.20 1.16 11.74
CA ASP A 175 2.73 2.29 12.52
C ASP A 175 2.52 3.49 11.59
N TRP A 176 1.31 4.02 11.60
CA TRP A 176 0.91 5.23 10.90
C TRP A 176 1.05 6.41 11.86
N CYS A 177 2.18 7.12 11.72
CA CYS A 177 2.48 8.30 12.52
C CYS A 177 1.35 9.34 12.40
N PRO A 178 0.97 10.04 13.49
CA PRO A 178 -0.03 11.11 13.41
C PRO A 178 0.23 12.14 12.29
N THR A 179 1.49 12.38 11.94
CA THR A 179 1.88 13.35 10.89
C THR A 179 1.42 13.00 9.47
N ILE A 180 1.02 11.75 9.20
CA ILE A 180 0.55 11.34 7.86
C ILE A 180 -0.98 11.44 7.68
N PHE A 181 -1.68 11.93 8.70
CA PHE A 181 -3.12 12.19 8.66
C PHE A 181 -3.42 13.65 8.35
N SER A 182 -4.63 13.89 7.85
CA SER A 182 -5.18 15.22 7.67
C SER A 182 -6.01 15.63 8.89
N TYR A 183 -5.80 16.87 9.34
CA TYR A 183 -6.47 17.48 10.48
C TYR A 183 -7.19 18.75 10.05
N PRO A 184 -8.52 18.70 9.87
CA PRO A 184 -9.31 19.87 9.53
C PRO A 184 -9.20 20.98 10.57
N ALA A 185 -8.69 22.16 10.19
CA ALA A 185 -8.88 23.38 10.97
C ALA A 185 -9.76 24.37 10.16
N GLY A 186 -11.03 24.45 10.52
CA GLY A 186 -11.97 25.36 9.87
C GLY A 186 -12.45 24.91 8.48
N PRO A 187 -13.05 25.83 7.68
CA PRO A 187 -13.73 25.49 6.43
C PRO A 187 -12.80 25.06 5.30
N ASN A 188 -11.52 25.44 5.36
CA ASN A 188 -10.53 25.12 4.32
C ASN A 188 -9.78 23.80 4.58
N MET A 189 -10.09 23.09 5.67
CA MET A 189 -9.54 21.77 6.01
C MET A 189 -8.00 21.70 6.16
N GLU A 190 -7.30 22.83 6.24
CA GLU A 190 -5.84 22.93 6.31
C GLU A 190 -5.35 23.32 7.71
N GLY A 191 -4.15 22.85 8.09
CA GLY A 191 -3.37 23.41 9.21
C GLY A 191 -3.66 22.88 10.62
N GLY A 192 -4.47 21.83 10.77
CA GLY A 192 -4.68 21.18 12.07
C GLY A 192 -3.46 20.36 12.52
N THR A 193 -3.47 19.93 13.77
CA THR A 193 -2.37 19.14 14.37
C THR A 193 -2.91 17.89 15.08
N PRO A 194 -2.05 16.90 15.39
CA PRO A 194 -2.42 15.77 16.22
C PRO A 194 -2.99 16.10 17.59
N ASP A 195 -2.74 17.30 18.15
CA ASP A 195 -3.44 17.85 19.31
C ASP A 195 -4.66 18.65 18.83
N ILE A 196 -5.84 18.08 19.04
CA ILE A 196 -7.11 18.54 18.49
C ILE A 196 -7.95 19.16 19.60
N ASP A 197 -8.23 20.46 19.48
CA ASP A 197 -9.27 21.12 20.27
C ASP A 197 -10.64 20.58 19.86
N LEU A 198 -11.42 20.11 20.84
CA LEU A 198 -12.76 19.56 20.63
C LEU A 198 -13.86 20.61 20.74
N THR A 199 -13.53 21.86 21.12
CA THR A 199 -14.49 22.95 21.26
C THR A 199 -15.23 23.22 19.96
N GLY A 200 -16.54 23.47 20.05
CA GLY A 200 -17.41 23.84 18.93
C GLY A 200 -18.35 22.72 18.49
N ARG A 201 -18.78 22.81 17.23
CA ARG A 201 -19.78 21.91 16.63
C ARG A 201 -19.24 20.51 16.34
N ALA A 202 -20.17 19.56 16.20
CA ALA A 202 -19.91 18.25 15.63
C ALA A 202 -19.21 18.39 14.26
N ARG A 203 -18.13 17.65 14.06
CA ARG A 203 -17.25 17.75 12.88
C ARG A 203 -16.33 16.53 12.76
N LEU A 204 -15.76 16.36 11.57
CA LEU A 204 -14.61 15.48 11.35
C LEU A 204 -13.38 16.11 12.00
N LEU A 205 -12.69 15.33 12.85
CA LEU A 205 -11.50 15.76 13.58
C LEU A 205 -10.21 15.33 12.89
N LEU A 206 -10.23 14.16 12.27
CA LEU A 206 -9.09 13.57 11.57
C LEU A 206 -9.60 12.67 10.44
N PHE A 207 -8.84 12.60 9.35
CA PHE A 207 -9.01 11.58 8.34
C PHE A 207 -7.70 11.20 7.62
N GLY A 208 -7.64 10.01 7.01
CA GLY A 208 -6.48 9.52 6.25
C GLY A 208 -5.97 8.16 6.76
N PRO A 209 -4.76 7.72 6.41
CA PRO A 209 -3.79 8.36 5.51
C PRO A 209 -3.99 7.99 4.02
N TYR A 210 -5.02 7.22 3.68
CA TYR A 210 -5.31 6.74 2.32
C TYR A 210 -4.28 5.79 1.72
N ILE A 211 -3.48 5.13 2.57
CA ILE A 211 -2.57 4.06 2.15
C ILE A 211 -3.42 2.89 1.62
N CYS A 212 -3.10 2.42 0.41
CA CYS A 212 -3.80 1.29 -0.19
C CYS A 212 -3.50 0.00 0.56
N LEU A 213 -4.55 -0.77 0.87
CA LEU A 213 -4.43 -2.11 1.43
C LEU A 213 -4.97 -3.13 0.43
N PRO A 214 -4.25 -4.26 0.21
CA PRO A 214 -4.76 -5.35 -0.61
C PRO A 214 -5.88 -6.13 0.11
N LYS A 215 -6.59 -6.97 -0.66
CA LYS A 215 -7.69 -7.82 -0.19
C LYS A 215 -7.33 -8.60 1.09
N GLY A 216 -8.29 -8.70 2.01
CA GLY A 216 -8.33 -9.57 3.19
C GLY A 216 -8.58 -8.82 4.51
N LEU A 217 -8.39 -9.48 5.65
CA LEU A 217 -8.74 -8.89 6.95
C LEU A 217 -7.64 -7.98 7.50
N TRP A 218 -8.02 -6.78 7.91
CA TRP A 218 -7.12 -5.80 8.50
C TRP A 218 -7.69 -5.24 9.79
N SER A 219 -6.84 -5.15 10.80
CA SER A 219 -7.11 -4.49 12.08
C SER A 219 -6.43 -3.13 12.11
N ILE A 220 -7.10 -2.15 12.73
CA ILE A 220 -6.49 -0.89 13.14
C ILE A 220 -6.61 -0.71 14.65
N ASP A 221 -5.49 -0.41 15.30
CA ASP A 221 -5.41 -0.01 16.70
C ASP A 221 -5.13 1.50 16.78
N ILE A 222 -6.06 2.25 17.36
CA ILE A 222 -5.97 3.70 17.53
C ILE A 222 -5.75 4.00 19.01
N ASP A 223 -4.56 4.49 19.35
CA ASP A 223 -4.21 4.95 20.70
C ASP A 223 -4.39 6.48 20.76
N ALA A 224 -5.29 6.95 21.64
CA ALA A 224 -5.59 8.36 21.81
C ALA A 224 -5.60 8.80 23.28
N SER A 225 -5.15 10.01 23.54
CA SER A 225 -5.29 10.68 24.83
C SER A 225 -6.48 11.63 24.76
N ILE A 226 -7.38 11.58 25.73
CA ILE A 226 -8.57 12.43 25.78
C ILE A 226 -8.56 13.19 27.10
N ASP A 227 -8.66 14.51 27.03
CA ASP A 227 -8.93 15.38 28.17
C ASP A 227 -10.39 15.88 28.06
N THR A 228 -11.22 15.41 28.98
CA THR A 228 -12.66 15.68 28.99
C THR A 228 -13.03 17.04 29.55
N GLN A 229 -12.16 17.67 30.36
CA GLN A 229 -12.46 18.94 31.05
C GLN A 229 -13.90 18.99 31.60
N THR A 230 -14.25 18.00 32.43
CA THR A 230 -15.58 17.80 33.06
C THR A 230 -16.78 17.57 32.13
N SER A 231 -16.61 17.54 30.81
CA SER A 231 -17.66 17.27 29.82
C SER A 231 -17.67 15.80 29.38
N THR A 232 -18.83 15.30 28.95
CA THR A 232 -18.89 14.00 28.25
C THR A 232 -18.66 14.21 26.76
N ILE A 233 -17.61 13.60 26.22
CA ILE A 233 -17.22 13.72 24.81
C ILE A 233 -17.79 12.55 24.02
N ALA A 234 -18.65 12.83 23.03
CA ALA A 234 -19.22 11.81 22.16
C ALA A 234 -18.43 11.70 20.84
N LEU A 235 -17.69 10.60 20.65
CA LEU A 235 -16.82 10.35 19.51
C LEU A 235 -17.34 9.21 18.63
N MET A 236 -16.99 9.24 17.35
CA MET A 236 -17.15 8.11 16.44
C MET A 236 -15.85 7.85 15.70
N PHE A 237 -15.38 6.61 15.77
CA PHE A 237 -14.20 6.11 15.09
C PHE A 237 -14.66 5.26 13.91
N GLU A 238 -14.08 5.48 12.73
CA GLU A 238 -14.41 4.72 11.53
C GLU A 238 -13.13 4.15 10.89
N TRP A 239 -13.25 2.94 10.35
CA TRP A 239 -12.19 2.24 9.64
C TRP A 239 -12.74 1.63 8.35
N GLY A 240 -12.21 2.04 7.19
CA GLY A 240 -12.85 1.72 5.93
C GLY A 240 -12.21 2.32 4.69
N ALA A 241 -12.96 2.34 3.59
CA ALA A 241 -12.59 2.98 2.33
C ALA A 241 -13.85 3.50 1.63
N GLY A 242 -13.76 4.65 0.96
CA GLY A 242 -14.87 5.23 0.21
C GLY A 242 -16.07 5.58 1.10
N ASP A 243 -17.13 4.78 1.00
CA ASP A 243 -18.37 4.80 1.80
C ASP A 243 -18.55 3.55 2.68
N ARG A 244 -17.61 2.60 2.64
CA ARG A 244 -17.67 1.32 3.36
C ARG A 244 -16.82 1.36 4.63
N PHE A 245 -17.45 1.65 5.77
CA PHE A 245 -16.79 1.71 7.07
C PHE A 245 -17.38 0.74 8.09
N VAL A 246 -16.52 0.25 8.98
CA VAL A 246 -16.95 -0.17 10.31
C VAL A 246 -16.83 1.03 11.25
N SER A 247 -17.85 1.28 12.07
CA SER A 247 -17.91 2.45 12.93
C SER A 247 -18.13 2.05 14.39
N HIS A 248 -17.41 2.69 15.30
CA HIS A 248 -17.57 2.54 16.74
C HIS A 248 -17.89 3.91 17.36
N ARG A 249 -19.07 4.02 17.96
CA ARG A 249 -19.50 5.22 18.69
C ARG A 249 -19.28 5.01 20.18
N THR A 250 -18.73 6.01 20.85
CA THR A 250 -18.47 5.96 22.28
C THR A 250 -18.59 7.33 22.92
N SER A 251 -18.88 7.35 24.21
CA SER A 251 -18.91 8.56 25.03
C SER A 251 -17.88 8.44 26.15
N VAL A 252 -17.02 9.44 26.26
CA VAL A 252 -15.91 9.48 27.21
C VAL A 252 -16.17 10.57 28.24
N SER A 253 -16.32 10.20 29.51
CA SER A 253 -16.58 11.12 30.63
C SER A 253 -15.41 11.27 31.59
N THR A 254 -14.33 10.53 31.36
CA THR A 254 -13.12 10.55 32.19
C THR A 254 -11.93 10.87 31.29
N ALA A 255 -11.03 11.73 31.76
CA ALA A 255 -9.78 11.98 31.03
C ALA A 255 -8.85 10.75 31.15
N GLY A 256 -8.15 10.42 30.07
CA GLY A 256 -7.27 9.25 30.08
C GLY A 256 -6.75 8.85 28.71
N GLN A 257 -6.05 7.73 28.67
CA GLN A 257 -5.59 7.08 27.45
C GLN A 257 -6.55 5.95 27.07
N TYR A 258 -6.87 5.89 25.79
CA TYR A 258 -7.83 4.95 25.24
C TYR A 258 -7.23 4.25 24.03
N ARG A 259 -7.58 2.97 23.87
CA ARG A 259 -7.32 2.19 22.67
C ARG A 259 -8.64 1.78 22.03
N ILE A 260 -8.77 2.03 20.75
CA ILE A 260 -9.89 1.57 19.93
C ILE A 260 -9.32 0.59 18.90
N THR A 261 -9.88 -0.62 18.85
CA THR A 261 -9.51 -1.63 17.85
C THR A 261 -10.70 -1.86 16.92
N LEU A 262 -10.49 -1.70 15.62
CA LEU A 262 -11.51 -1.95 14.59
C LEU A 262 -10.97 -2.95 13.58
N ASN A 263 -11.80 -3.92 13.21
CA ASN A 263 -11.46 -4.92 12.20
C ASN A 263 -12.39 -4.76 11.00
N ARG A 264 -11.85 -4.83 9.78
CA ARG A 264 -12.64 -4.86 8.56
C ARG A 264 -11.99 -5.77 7.53
N ARG A 265 -12.80 -6.40 6.69
CA ARG A 265 -12.34 -7.15 5.51
C ARG A 265 -12.37 -6.23 4.29
N TRP A 266 -11.27 -6.23 3.55
CA TRP A 266 -11.15 -5.61 2.24
C TRP A 266 -11.43 -6.67 1.19
N ASP A 267 -12.42 -6.47 0.35
CA ASP A 267 -12.73 -7.42 -0.73
C ASP A 267 -11.90 -7.15 -1.99
N VAL A 268 -11.47 -5.90 -2.14
CA VAL A 268 -10.67 -5.37 -3.25
C VAL A 268 -9.56 -4.47 -2.69
N LEU A 269 -8.58 -4.16 -3.53
CA LEU A 269 -7.54 -3.19 -3.21
C LEU A 269 -8.17 -1.79 -3.12
N GLU A 270 -8.02 -1.12 -1.97
CA GLU A 270 -8.58 0.23 -1.76
C GLU A 270 -7.72 1.08 -0.82
N GLN A 271 -7.89 2.40 -0.93
CA GLN A 271 -7.30 3.39 -0.03
C GLN A 271 -7.96 3.32 1.34
N ALA A 272 -7.20 2.84 2.33
CA ALA A 272 -7.69 2.69 3.69
C ALA A 272 -7.71 4.03 4.43
N GLN A 273 -8.80 4.28 5.14
CA GLN A 273 -9.08 5.52 5.81
C GLN A 273 -9.57 5.26 7.23
N VAL A 274 -8.90 5.90 8.18
CA VAL A 274 -9.39 6.14 9.53
C VAL A 274 -10.09 7.49 9.53
N ARG A 275 -11.25 7.57 10.20
CA ARG A 275 -11.92 8.84 10.51
C ARG A 275 -12.22 8.91 11.99
N ILE A 276 -12.03 10.09 12.58
CA ILE A 276 -12.47 10.38 13.94
C ILE A 276 -13.41 11.57 13.87
N TRP A 277 -14.62 11.40 14.39
CA TRP A 277 -15.64 12.44 14.43
C TRP A 277 -15.93 12.85 15.85
N LEU A 278 -16.13 14.15 16.05
CA LEU A 278 -16.91 14.67 17.15
C LEU A 278 -18.38 14.66 16.75
N THR A 279 -19.21 13.91 17.49
CA THR A 279 -20.61 13.67 17.10
C THR A 279 -21.60 14.63 17.76
N LEU A 280 -21.22 15.28 18.87
CA LEU A 280 -22.02 16.28 19.57
C LEU A 280 -21.18 17.55 19.81
N PRO A 281 -21.79 18.74 19.84
CA PRO A 281 -21.07 19.95 20.19
C PRO A 281 -20.47 19.89 21.60
N LEU A 282 -19.31 20.52 21.79
CA LEU A 282 -18.60 20.61 23.05
C LEU A 282 -18.15 22.04 23.34
N PHE A 283 -18.12 22.42 24.61
CA PHE A 283 -17.57 23.71 25.04
C PHE A 283 -16.07 23.68 25.27
N GLN A 284 -15.53 22.51 25.61
CA GLN A 284 -14.11 22.32 25.91
C GLN A 284 -13.75 20.83 25.86
N GLY A 285 -12.46 20.56 25.70
CA GLY A 285 -11.88 19.22 25.66
C GLY A 285 -10.77 19.12 24.63
N ARG A 286 -9.90 18.11 24.77
CA ARG A 286 -8.83 17.84 23.81
C ARG A 286 -8.74 16.36 23.47
N LEU A 287 -8.35 16.09 22.24
CA LEU A 287 -7.98 14.76 21.77
C LEU A 287 -6.59 14.80 21.15
N THR A 288 -5.71 13.91 21.58
CA THR A 288 -4.41 13.71 20.95
C THR A 288 -4.34 12.32 20.34
N LEU A 289 -4.06 12.21 19.04
CA LEU A 289 -3.73 10.93 18.43
C LEU A 289 -2.28 10.59 18.76
N ASN A 290 -2.06 9.51 19.52
CA ASN A 290 -0.72 9.09 19.92
C ASN A 290 -0.12 8.12 18.91
N ARG A 291 -0.91 7.13 18.48
CA ARG A 291 -0.46 6.07 17.58
C ARG A 291 -1.65 5.51 16.81
N CYS A 292 -1.40 5.11 15.58
CA CYS A 292 -2.34 4.37 14.77
C CYS A 292 -1.58 3.19 14.15
N ARG A 293 -1.94 1.95 14.49
CA ARG A 293 -1.23 0.76 13.99
C ARG A 293 -2.16 -0.05 13.11
N VAL A 294 -1.73 -0.29 11.88
CA VAL A 294 -2.41 -1.22 10.97
C VAL A 294 -1.76 -2.58 11.07
N THR A 295 -2.57 -3.65 11.10
CA THR A 295 -2.08 -5.03 11.16
C THR A 295 -2.87 -5.91 10.22
N ARG A 296 -2.18 -6.75 9.44
CA ARG A 296 -2.80 -7.83 8.67
C ARG A 296 -3.31 -8.88 9.64
N ALA A 297 -4.61 -9.02 9.75
CA ALA A 297 -5.21 -9.98 10.67
C ALA A 297 -5.38 -11.35 10.00
N ALA A 298 -5.41 -12.41 10.80
CA ALA A 298 -5.89 -13.71 10.32
C ALA A 298 -7.38 -13.59 10.03
N ASP A 299 -7.86 -14.18 8.94
CA ASP A 299 -9.30 -14.36 8.76
C ASP A 299 -9.81 -15.22 9.92
N SER A 300 -10.40 -14.60 10.94
CA SER A 300 -11.09 -15.36 11.97
C SER A 300 -12.29 -16.02 11.30
N THR A 301 -12.40 -17.34 11.47
CA THR A 301 -13.69 -18.02 11.29
C THR A 301 -14.66 -17.30 12.22
N PRO A 302 -15.83 -16.84 11.76
CA PRO A 302 -16.72 -16.04 12.59
C PRO A 302 -17.04 -16.81 13.87
N GLU A 303 -16.57 -16.29 15.01
CA GLU A 303 -17.09 -16.72 16.31
C GLU A 303 -18.57 -16.37 16.29
N THR A 304 -19.40 -17.41 16.24
CA THR A 304 -20.83 -17.30 16.45
C THR A 304 -21.01 -16.87 17.90
N SER A 305 -21.02 -15.56 18.14
CA SER A 305 -21.45 -15.01 19.42
C SER A 305 -22.94 -15.29 19.55
N ALA A 306 -23.27 -16.38 20.27
CA ALA A 306 -24.62 -16.63 20.73
C ALA A 306 -24.98 -15.55 21.75
N ALA A 307 -26.14 -14.93 21.52
CA ALA A 307 -26.77 -13.94 22.39
C ALA A 307 -27.07 -14.48 23.80
#